data_AF-A0A9P8IGC4-F1
#
_entry.id   AF-A0A9P8IGC4-F1
#
_cell.length_a   1.000
_cell.length_b   1.000
_cell.length_c   1.000
_cell.angle_alpha   90.00
_cell.angle_beta   90.00
_cell.angle_gamma   90.00
#
_symmetry.space_group_name_H-M   'P 1'
#
loop_
_entity.id
_entity.type
_entity.pdbx_description
1 polymer ?
#
loop_
_entity_poly.entity_id
_entity_poly.type
_entity_poly.pdbx_seq_one_letter_code
_entity_poly.pdbx_strand_id
1 'polypeptide(L)'
;MEHLAGYLPGSAGSDAYMVFDTDSWDCTGELAEMVGEYCRVNQKFSQRLGSPVRLHKYWVDIDFPEAPPPEYERSGIEISEEYISWTTRPVTARNYNRLRQALWPTSLSNSFLASYLAVFSYNWAKVKEVFGIDPKQQKRDQQATQDGVFRITQSQTEGLEKRSDTASAPSTSDSPAPPGPGVASEKDDPSRESTPKSVMSETSKDVLPPLPPIPQANEHMSAPVSAFRSTLKRTWRPVVPTAPRGSVIVSGLVEVVGTKAVCVIDVRAAYDPAKSKWEVVTVGTRRFQYHSQAPRGGP
;
A
#
# COMPACT_ATOMS: atom_id res chain seq x y z
N MET A 1 -30.86 61.68 32.04
CA MET A 1 -30.43 62.44 30.85
C MET A 1 -29.63 61.47 29.99
N GLU A 2 -30.29 60.46 29.41
CA GLU A 2 -31.13 60.52 28.19
C GLU A 2 -30.23 60.40 26.95
N HIS A 3 -30.19 59.25 26.23
CA HIS A 3 -31.20 58.55 25.40
C HIS A 3 -31.57 59.26 24.08
N LEU A 4 -31.85 58.41 23.07
CA LEU A 4 -32.14 58.70 21.65
C LEU A 4 -30.86 59.01 20.85
N ALA A 5 -30.30 58.10 20.03
CA ALA A 5 -30.83 57.07 19.12
C ALA A 5 -31.49 57.64 17.84
N GLY A 6 -30.81 57.43 16.71
CA GLY A 6 -31.28 57.67 15.34
C GLY A 6 -30.79 56.53 14.45
N TYR A 7 -31.64 56.02 13.58
CA TYR A 7 -31.47 54.77 12.81
C TYR A 7 -31.83 55.00 11.32
N LEU A 8 -31.64 53.96 10.49
CA LEU A 8 -31.92 53.86 9.05
C LEU A 8 -30.81 54.37 8.10
N PRO A 9 -30.71 53.81 6.87
CA PRO A 9 -30.86 52.39 6.54
C PRO A 9 -29.71 51.85 5.66
N GLY A 10 -29.68 50.53 5.44
CA GLY A 10 -28.53 49.84 4.86
C GLY A 10 -28.30 50.03 3.35
N SER A 11 -27.03 49.89 2.95
CA SER A 11 -26.63 49.47 1.61
C SER A 11 -26.37 47.97 1.63
N ALA A 12 -26.97 47.21 0.70
CA ALA A 12 -26.74 45.77 0.58
C ALA A 12 -25.36 45.48 -0.05
N GLY A 13 -24.83 44.27 0.19
CA GLY A 13 -23.55 43.82 -0.38
C GLY A 13 -22.44 43.48 0.62
N SER A 14 -22.78 43.16 1.88
CA SER A 14 -21.82 42.54 2.80
C SER A 14 -21.65 41.06 2.46
N ASP A 15 -20.56 40.71 1.78
CA ASP A 15 -20.10 39.31 1.75
C ASP A 15 -19.87 38.85 3.19
N ALA A 16 -20.67 37.87 3.61
CA ALA A 16 -20.61 37.31 4.95
C ALA A 16 -19.42 36.36 5.09
N TYR A 17 -18.21 36.93 5.07
CA TYR A 17 -17.01 36.25 5.53
C TYR A 17 -17.23 35.80 6.98
N MET A 18 -17.52 34.50 7.14
CA MET A 18 -17.55 33.84 8.42
C MET A 18 -16.13 33.89 8.99
N VAL A 19 -15.85 34.90 9.81
CA VAL A 19 -14.62 34.97 10.60
C VAL A 19 -14.75 33.90 11.69
N PHE A 20 -14.34 32.69 11.35
CA PHE A 20 -14.28 31.57 12.29
C PHE A 20 -13.21 31.88 13.34
N ASP A 21 -13.63 31.94 14.60
CA ASP A 21 -12.76 32.25 15.73
C ASP A 21 -11.91 31.02 16.08
N THR A 22 -10.77 30.88 15.39
CA THR A 22 -9.91 29.68 15.40
C THR A 22 -9.43 29.30 16.79
N ASP A 23 -9.26 30.29 17.66
CA ASP A 23 -8.74 30.15 19.01
C ASP A 23 -9.74 29.46 19.95
N SER A 24 -10.99 29.26 19.51
CA SER A 24 -12.02 28.52 20.24
C SER A 24 -12.03 27.00 19.97
N TRP A 25 -11.27 26.51 18.99
CA TRP A 25 -11.29 25.10 18.54
C TRP A 25 -9.92 24.42 18.75
N ASP A 26 -9.69 23.88 19.95
CA ASP A 26 -8.47 23.14 20.37
C ASP A 26 -8.18 21.82 19.59
N CYS A 27 -8.85 21.58 18.46
CA CYS A 27 -8.71 20.37 17.65
C CYS A 27 -7.29 20.19 17.05
N THR A 28 -6.52 21.26 16.89
CA THR A 28 -5.12 21.21 16.45
C THR A 28 -4.22 20.56 17.51
N GLY A 29 -4.42 20.91 18.80
CA GLY A 29 -3.78 20.29 19.95
C GLY A 29 -4.22 18.84 20.16
N GLU A 30 -5.53 18.58 20.12
CA GLU A 30 -6.10 17.23 20.26
C GLU A 30 -5.51 16.25 19.21
N LEU A 31 -5.38 16.69 17.96
CA LEU A 31 -4.78 15.91 16.88
C LEU A 31 -3.28 15.65 17.11
N ALA A 32 -2.54 16.65 17.60
CA ALA A 32 -1.12 16.51 17.92
C ALA A 32 -0.87 15.52 19.08
N GLU A 33 -1.73 15.53 20.11
CA GLU A 33 -1.69 14.54 21.20
C GLU A 33 -2.06 13.13 20.71
N MET A 34 -3.12 12.99 19.91
CA MET A 34 -3.53 11.70 19.34
C MET A 34 -2.40 11.06 18.50
N VAL A 35 -1.68 11.87 17.71
CA VAL A 35 -0.52 11.41 16.92
C VAL A 35 0.68 11.08 17.82
N GLY A 36 0.91 11.86 18.87
CA GLY A 36 1.91 11.56 19.90
C GLY A 36 1.68 10.21 20.58
N GLU A 37 0.43 9.90 20.92
CA GLU A 37 0.06 8.61 21.54
C GLU A 37 0.10 7.46 20.53
N TYR A 38 -0.34 7.67 19.28
CA TYR A 38 -0.15 6.70 18.20
C TYR A 38 1.33 6.29 18.03
N CYS A 39 2.27 7.23 18.17
CA CYS A 39 3.71 6.95 18.11
C CYS A 39 4.29 6.26 19.35
N ARG A 40 3.62 6.31 20.51
CA ARG A 40 3.96 5.52 21.70
C ARG A 40 3.46 4.08 21.55
N VAL A 41 2.18 3.91 21.20
CA VAL A 41 1.52 2.61 21.05
C VAL A 41 2.12 1.79 19.89
N ASN A 42 2.46 2.42 18.77
CA ASN A 42 3.01 1.71 17.62
C ASN A 42 4.48 1.32 17.84
N GLN A 43 4.71 0.03 18.11
CA GLN A 43 6.02 -0.57 18.38
C GLN A 43 7.12 -0.20 17.36
N LYS A 44 6.77 0.00 16.08
CA LYS A 44 7.74 0.38 15.03
C LYS A 44 8.27 1.80 15.20
N PHE A 45 7.46 2.71 15.74
CA PHE A 45 7.90 4.06 16.09
C PHE A 45 8.67 4.05 17.40
N SER A 46 8.15 3.44 18.47
CA SER A 46 8.83 3.45 19.78
C SER A 46 10.19 2.72 19.77
N GLN A 47 10.38 1.66 18.97
CA GLN A 47 11.71 1.05 18.75
C GLN A 47 12.73 2.01 18.11
N ARG A 48 12.31 2.83 17.14
CA ARG A 48 13.19 3.74 16.39
C ARG A 48 13.41 5.08 17.09
N LEU A 49 12.35 5.67 17.68
CA LEU A 49 12.44 6.92 18.45
C LEU A 49 13.13 6.70 19.80
N GLY A 50 12.95 5.54 20.43
CA GLY A 50 13.33 5.30 21.82
C GLY A 50 12.32 5.90 22.81
N SER A 51 12.22 5.28 23.99
CA SER A 51 11.37 5.74 25.09
C SER A 51 12.15 6.66 26.05
N PRO A 52 11.53 7.66 26.70
CA PRO A 52 10.16 8.14 26.48
C PRO A 52 9.98 8.92 25.18
N VAL A 53 8.78 8.86 24.60
CA VAL A 53 8.36 9.61 23.41
C VAL A 53 7.53 10.83 23.85
N ARG A 54 7.92 12.03 23.40
CA ARG A 54 7.28 13.31 23.73
C ARG A 54 6.91 14.07 22.46
N LEU A 55 5.75 14.72 22.47
CA LEU A 55 5.42 15.79 21.53
C LEU A 55 6.39 16.96 21.79
N HIS A 56 6.92 17.60 20.75
CA HIS A 56 7.83 18.74 20.89
C HIS A 56 7.27 20.03 20.28
N LYS A 57 6.82 19.95 19.02
CA LYS A 57 6.19 21.06 18.28
C LYS A 57 5.13 20.50 17.35
N TYR A 58 4.19 21.35 16.96
CA TYR A 58 3.28 21.07 15.86
C TYR A 58 3.04 22.37 15.09
N TRP A 59 2.78 22.22 13.78
CA TRP A 59 2.39 23.27 12.85
C TRP A 59 1.21 22.68 12.09
N VAL A 60 0.00 22.90 12.62
CA VAL A 60 -1.22 22.23 12.20
C VAL A 60 -2.28 23.29 11.95
N ASP A 61 -2.69 23.39 10.70
CA ASP A 61 -3.57 24.42 10.16
C ASP A 61 -4.93 23.80 9.79
N ILE A 62 -5.97 24.64 9.74
CA ILE A 62 -7.35 24.24 9.45
C ILE A 62 -7.68 24.61 8.00
N ASP A 63 -7.68 23.60 7.12
CA ASP A 63 -7.96 23.72 5.69
C ASP A 63 -9.47 23.56 5.40
N PHE A 64 -10.10 24.61 4.89
CA PHE A 64 -11.42 24.52 4.28
C PHE A 64 -11.29 24.22 2.79
N PRO A 65 -11.83 23.09 2.28
CA PRO A 65 -11.74 22.76 0.85
C PRO A 65 -12.61 23.71 0.01
N GLU A 66 -12.06 24.21 -1.10
CA GLU A 66 -12.71 25.14 -2.04
C GLU A 66 -14.04 24.62 -2.62
N ALA A 67 -14.18 23.30 -2.73
CA ALA A 67 -15.37 22.63 -3.22
C ALA A 67 -15.89 21.59 -2.21
N PRO A 68 -17.23 21.37 -2.13
CA PRO A 68 -17.80 20.35 -1.25
C PRO A 68 -17.30 18.94 -1.65
N PRO A 69 -17.13 18.02 -0.67
CA PRO A 69 -16.76 16.64 -0.98
C PRO A 69 -17.76 15.96 -1.93
N PRO A 70 -17.30 15.08 -2.85
CA PRO A 70 -18.18 14.41 -3.79
C PRO A 70 -19.16 13.48 -3.06
N GLU A 71 -20.45 13.76 -3.20
CA GLU A 71 -21.53 12.88 -2.76
C GLU A 71 -21.70 11.75 -3.79
N TYR A 72 -22.00 10.54 -3.31
CA TYR A 72 -22.16 9.36 -4.16
C TYR A 72 -23.57 8.80 -3.97
N GLU A 73 -24.33 8.74 -5.06
CA GLU A 73 -25.63 8.07 -5.08
C GLU A 73 -25.53 6.70 -5.77
N ARG A 74 -26.46 5.82 -5.40
CA ARG A 74 -26.76 4.59 -6.13
C ARG A 74 -28.21 4.63 -6.59
N SER A 75 -28.39 4.64 -7.91
CA SER A 75 -29.69 4.36 -8.51
C SER A 75 -30.10 2.90 -8.31
N GLY A 76 -31.40 2.66 -8.19
CA GLY A 76 -31.97 1.32 -8.07
C GLY A 76 -33.47 1.33 -8.33
N ILE A 77 -34.06 0.14 -8.38
CA ILE A 77 -35.52 -0.01 -8.46
C ILE A 77 -36.05 -0.09 -7.02
N GLU A 78 -36.98 0.79 -6.69
CA GLU A 78 -37.78 0.76 -5.47
C GLU A 78 -39.09 0.05 -5.78
N ILE A 79 -39.41 -0.97 -4.99
CA ILE A 79 -40.64 -1.76 -5.09
C ILE A 79 -41.39 -1.53 -3.77
N SER A 80 -42.44 -0.72 -3.85
CA SER A 80 -43.42 -0.50 -2.79
C SER A 80 -44.72 -1.23 -3.13
N GLU A 81 -45.64 -1.33 -2.18
CA GLU A 81 -46.95 -1.97 -2.42
C GLU A 81 -47.81 -1.20 -3.44
N GLU A 82 -47.58 0.12 -3.59
CA GLU A 82 -48.33 1.01 -4.47
C GLU A 82 -47.64 1.28 -5.83
N TYR A 83 -46.31 1.20 -5.90
CA TYR A 83 -45.57 1.51 -7.13
C TYR A 83 -44.22 0.78 -7.25
N ILE A 84 -43.76 0.67 -8.49
CA ILE A 84 -42.38 0.32 -8.85
C ILE A 84 -41.77 1.55 -9.53
N SER A 85 -40.68 2.09 -8.98
CA SER A 85 -40.03 3.30 -9.51
C SER A 85 -38.51 3.18 -9.55
N TRP A 86 -37.86 4.07 -10.30
CA TRP A 86 -36.41 4.21 -10.32
C TRP A 86 -35.98 5.30 -9.33
N THR A 87 -35.46 4.88 -8.18
CA THR A 87 -35.07 5.74 -7.05
C THR A 87 -33.56 5.97 -7.05
N THR A 88 -33.10 7.00 -6.33
CA THR A 88 -31.67 7.12 -5.97
C THR A 88 -31.50 7.17 -4.45
N ARG A 89 -30.46 6.49 -3.97
CA ARG A 89 -30.14 6.42 -2.53
C ARG A 89 -28.72 6.92 -2.29
N PRO A 90 -28.47 7.78 -1.29
CA PRO A 90 -27.12 8.18 -0.92
C PRO A 90 -26.31 7.00 -0.38
N VAL A 91 -25.04 6.93 -0.76
CA VAL A 91 -24.10 5.84 -0.43
C VAL A 91 -22.79 6.44 0.09
N THR A 92 -22.32 5.96 1.24
CA THR A 92 -21.02 6.35 1.79
C THR A 92 -19.89 6.05 0.81
N ALA A 93 -18.96 6.99 0.60
CA ALA A 93 -17.82 6.85 -0.32
C ALA A 93 -17.03 5.54 -0.15
N ARG A 94 -16.90 5.02 1.08
CA ARG A 94 -16.30 3.71 1.38
C ARG A 94 -17.03 2.53 0.73
N ASN A 95 -18.36 2.56 0.69
CA ASN A 95 -19.19 1.52 0.08
C ASN A 95 -19.23 1.66 -1.44
N TYR A 96 -19.30 2.89 -1.96
CA TYR A 96 -19.14 3.16 -3.39
C TYR A 96 -17.79 2.62 -3.91
N ASN A 97 -16.67 2.96 -3.25
CA ASN A 97 -15.34 2.54 -3.67
C ASN A 97 -15.14 1.02 -3.58
N ARG A 98 -15.72 0.35 -2.57
CA ARG A 98 -15.75 -1.12 -2.48
C ARG A 98 -16.55 -1.75 -3.64
N LEU A 99 -17.73 -1.23 -3.93
CA LEU A 99 -18.57 -1.70 -5.05
C LEU A 99 -17.87 -1.50 -6.40
N ARG A 100 -17.24 -0.33 -6.60
CA ARG A 100 -16.42 -0.03 -7.78
C ARG A 100 -15.24 -1.00 -7.93
N GLN A 101 -14.52 -1.31 -6.84
CA GLN A 101 -13.42 -2.29 -6.86
C GLN A 101 -13.89 -3.72 -7.12
N ALA A 102 -15.10 -4.10 -6.66
CA ALA A 102 -15.68 -5.41 -6.92
C ALA A 102 -16.18 -5.57 -8.37
N LEU A 103 -16.82 -4.53 -8.92
CA LEU A 103 -17.31 -4.52 -10.30
C LEU A 103 -16.16 -4.41 -11.33
N TRP A 104 -15.13 -3.62 -11.01
CA TRP A 104 -14.00 -3.34 -11.92
C TRP A 104 -12.65 -3.55 -11.22
N PRO A 105 -12.24 -4.80 -10.99
CA PRO A 105 -11.01 -5.14 -10.27
C PRO A 105 -9.75 -4.98 -11.16
N THR A 106 -9.52 -3.77 -11.67
CA THR A 106 -8.45 -3.43 -12.62
C THR A 106 -7.04 -3.89 -12.17
N SER A 107 -6.72 -3.79 -10.89
CA SER A 107 -5.47 -4.31 -10.30
C SER A 107 -5.32 -5.83 -10.50
N LEU A 108 -6.41 -6.58 -10.39
CA LEU A 108 -6.44 -8.03 -10.59
C LEU A 108 -6.30 -8.38 -12.08
N SER A 109 -7.02 -7.68 -12.96
CA SER A 109 -6.91 -7.84 -14.42
C SER A 109 -5.48 -7.60 -14.91
N ASN A 110 -4.84 -6.51 -14.46
CA ASN A 110 -3.45 -6.21 -14.79
C ASN A 110 -2.47 -7.28 -14.28
N SER A 111 -2.74 -7.84 -13.09
CA SER A 111 -1.92 -8.91 -12.51
C SER A 111 -2.05 -10.23 -13.27
N PHE A 112 -3.27 -10.60 -13.69
CA PHE A 112 -3.49 -11.75 -14.56
C PHE A 112 -2.82 -11.58 -15.92
N LEU A 113 -2.91 -10.39 -16.54
CA LEU A 113 -2.23 -10.09 -17.80
C LEU A 113 -0.70 -10.21 -17.65
N ALA A 114 -0.11 -9.69 -16.57
CA ALA A 114 1.32 -9.82 -16.31
C ALA A 114 1.76 -11.30 -16.16
N SER A 115 1.00 -12.11 -15.43
CA SER A 115 1.27 -13.56 -15.30
C SER A 115 1.07 -14.32 -16.61
N TYR A 116 0.05 -13.99 -17.38
CA TYR A 116 -0.21 -14.58 -18.69
C TYR A 116 0.93 -14.29 -19.66
N LEU A 117 1.38 -13.03 -19.73
CA LEU A 117 2.53 -12.62 -20.54
C LEU A 117 3.84 -13.30 -20.07
N ALA A 118 4.03 -13.50 -18.76
CA ALA A 118 5.16 -14.28 -18.25
C ALA A 118 5.11 -15.74 -18.76
N VAL A 119 3.99 -16.45 -18.58
CA VAL A 119 3.81 -17.83 -19.11
C VAL A 119 4.02 -17.88 -20.63
N PHE A 120 3.46 -16.92 -21.36
CA PHE A 120 3.61 -16.82 -22.81
C PHE A 120 5.08 -16.64 -23.21
N SER A 121 5.84 -15.78 -22.52
CA SER A 121 7.27 -15.58 -22.79
C SER A 121 8.11 -16.84 -22.56
N TYR A 122 7.81 -17.64 -21.52
CA TYR A 122 8.49 -18.91 -21.27
C TYR A 122 8.18 -19.96 -22.35
N ASN A 123 6.92 -20.04 -22.78
CA ASN A 123 6.53 -20.93 -23.88
C ASN A 123 7.14 -20.49 -25.21
N TRP A 124 7.16 -19.19 -25.50
CA TRP A 124 7.76 -18.63 -26.71
C TRP A 124 9.29 -18.81 -26.75
N ALA A 125 9.96 -18.73 -25.61
CA ALA A 125 11.39 -19.08 -25.50
C ALA A 125 11.63 -20.56 -25.84
N LYS A 126 10.85 -21.49 -25.27
CA LYS A 126 10.94 -22.93 -25.61
C LYS A 126 10.66 -23.22 -27.09
N VAL A 127 9.72 -22.51 -27.71
CA VAL A 127 9.46 -22.63 -29.15
C VAL A 127 10.69 -22.19 -29.97
N LYS A 128 11.32 -21.06 -29.65
CA LYS A 128 12.55 -20.60 -30.33
C LYS A 128 13.72 -21.58 -30.16
N GLU A 129 13.86 -22.15 -28.96
CA GLU A 129 14.87 -23.16 -28.64
C GLU A 129 14.71 -24.44 -29.49
N VAL A 130 13.47 -24.94 -29.63
CA VAL A 130 13.14 -26.09 -30.49
C VAL A 130 13.34 -25.78 -31.98
N PHE A 131 13.05 -24.56 -32.43
CA PHE A 131 13.32 -24.12 -33.80
C PHE A 131 14.77 -23.65 -34.05
N GLY A 132 15.68 -23.83 -33.08
CA GLY A 132 17.12 -23.58 -33.24
C GLY A 132 17.51 -22.10 -33.36
N ILE A 133 16.63 -21.16 -33.00
CA ILE A 133 16.85 -19.73 -33.17
C ILE A 133 17.70 -19.18 -31.99
N ASP A 134 19.00 -19.48 -32.05
CA ASP A 134 20.11 -18.98 -31.23
C ASP A 134 19.93 -18.98 -29.68
N PRO A 135 20.19 -20.12 -28.99
CA PRO A 135 20.03 -20.24 -27.54
C PRO A 135 21.08 -19.48 -26.69
N LYS A 136 21.96 -18.66 -27.30
CA LYS A 136 23.09 -17.99 -26.62
C LYS A 136 22.68 -16.91 -25.62
N GLN A 137 21.47 -16.36 -25.71
CA GLN A 137 20.96 -15.37 -24.75
C GLN A 137 20.17 -15.99 -23.59
N GLN A 138 19.58 -17.17 -23.77
CA GLN A 138 18.59 -17.73 -22.83
C GLN A 138 19.12 -17.97 -21.40
N LYS A 139 20.42 -18.28 -21.23
CA LYS A 139 21.04 -18.38 -19.90
C LYS A 139 21.27 -17.01 -19.24
N ARG A 140 21.51 -15.96 -20.03
CA ARG A 140 21.71 -14.59 -19.54
C ARG A 140 20.39 -13.96 -19.10
N ASP A 141 19.35 -14.13 -19.92
CA ASP A 141 18.05 -13.47 -19.71
C ASP A 141 17.22 -14.15 -18.60
N GLN A 142 17.34 -15.46 -18.38
CA GLN A 142 16.71 -16.14 -17.25
C GLN A 142 17.32 -15.70 -15.91
N GLN A 143 18.65 -15.60 -15.83
CA GLN A 143 19.33 -15.05 -14.66
C GLN A 143 18.96 -13.57 -14.47
N ALA A 144 19.05 -12.75 -15.51
CA ALA A 144 18.66 -11.34 -15.44
C ALA A 144 17.19 -11.11 -15.06
N THR A 145 16.28 -12.05 -15.33
CA THR A 145 14.87 -11.98 -14.90
C THR A 145 14.72 -12.34 -13.41
N GLN A 146 15.39 -13.38 -12.92
CA GLN A 146 15.40 -13.70 -11.48
C GLN A 146 16.14 -12.63 -10.67
N ASP A 147 17.37 -12.29 -11.05
CA ASP A 147 18.17 -11.21 -10.46
C ASP A 147 17.45 -9.86 -10.57
N GLY A 148 16.74 -9.61 -11.67
CA GLY A 148 15.94 -8.40 -11.87
C GLY A 148 14.77 -8.31 -10.89
N VAL A 149 13.98 -9.36 -10.73
CA VAL A 149 12.85 -9.38 -9.78
C VAL A 149 13.33 -9.42 -8.33
N PHE A 150 14.42 -10.13 -8.03
CA PHE A 150 15.05 -10.16 -6.72
C PHE A 150 15.64 -8.78 -6.36
N ARG A 151 16.42 -8.16 -7.26
CA ARG A 151 16.93 -6.79 -7.09
C ARG A 151 15.82 -5.74 -7.05
N ILE A 152 14.72 -5.87 -7.78
CA ILE A 152 13.58 -4.95 -7.64
C ILE A 152 12.91 -5.11 -6.27
N THR A 153 12.92 -6.31 -5.69
CA THR A 153 12.41 -6.55 -4.33
C THR A 153 13.38 -5.99 -3.28
N GLN A 154 14.69 -6.22 -3.42
CA GLN A 154 15.72 -5.78 -2.47
C GLN A 154 16.02 -4.27 -2.58
N SER A 155 15.99 -3.68 -3.77
CA SER A 155 16.10 -2.22 -3.96
C SER A 155 14.83 -1.46 -3.57
N GLN A 156 13.72 -2.13 -3.25
CA GLN A 156 12.62 -1.49 -2.50
C GLN A 156 12.81 -1.52 -0.98
N THR A 157 13.76 -2.30 -0.45
CA THR A 157 14.22 -2.20 0.95
C THR A 157 15.46 -1.31 1.11
N GLU A 158 16.29 -1.16 0.07
CA GLU A 158 17.56 -0.42 0.14
C GLU A 158 17.57 0.89 -0.69
N GLY A 159 16.81 0.96 -1.79
CA GLY A 159 16.81 2.06 -2.77
C GLY A 159 16.09 3.35 -2.36
N LEU A 160 16.02 3.64 -1.06
CA LEU A 160 15.77 5.00 -0.58
C LEU A 160 17.08 5.81 -0.47
N GLU A 161 18.25 5.19 -0.75
CA GLU A 161 19.56 5.83 -0.63
C GLU A 161 20.45 5.69 -1.89
N LYS A 162 21.18 6.78 -2.17
CA LYS A 162 22.25 6.96 -3.18
C LYS A 162 21.92 6.68 -4.67
N ARG A 163 22.00 7.76 -5.46
CA ARG A 163 22.12 7.79 -6.92
C ARG A 163 23.35 8.64 -7.29
N SER A 164 24.50 8.01 -7.54
CA SER A 164 25.71 8.68 -8.07
C SER A 164 26.81 7.67 -8.49
N ASP A 165 27.07 7.64 -9.80
CA ASP A 165 28.39 7.68 -10.45
C ASP A 165 29.43 6.53 -10.35
N THR A 166 29.45 5.74 -11.45
CA THR A 166 30.59 5.45 -12.37
C THR A 166 31.90 4.74 -11.93
N ALA A 167 32.27 3.72 -12.74
CA ALA A 167 33.62 3.36 -13.25
C ALA A 167 34.35 2.08 -12.77
N SER A 168 34.93 1.39 -13.77
CA SER A 168 36.12 0.49 -13.73
C SER A 168 36.01 -0.95 -13.16
N ALA A 169 36.99 -1.78 -13.59
CA ALA A 169 37.12 -3.25 -13.46
C ALA A 169 38.62 -3.65 -13.71
N PRO A 170 39.02 -4.93 -13.94
CA PRO A 170 38.84 -6.17 -13.16
C PRO A 170 40.16 -6.98 -12.90
N SER A 171 40.15 -7.96 -11.98
CA SER A 171 41.18 -9.01 -11.78
C SER A 171 40.60 -10.17 -10.91
N THR A 172 40.51 -11.44 -11.33
CA THR A 172 41.52 -12.56 -11.27
C THR A 172 42.07 -12.88 -9.85
N SER A 173 42.21 -14.12 -9.36
CA SER A 173 41.92 -15.48 -9.91
C SER A 173 42.05 -16.60 -8.83
N ASP A 174 41.44 -17.78 -9.09
CA ASP A 174 41.82 -19.17 -8.70
C ASP A 174 42.04 -19.69 -7.23
N SER A 175 41.12 -20.57 -6.81
CA SER A 175 41.36 -22.01 -6.47
C SER A 175 42.02 -22.42 -5.09
N PRO A 176 42.24 -23.73 -4.73
CA PRO A 176 41.24 -24.45 -3.90
C PRO A 176 41.69 -25.38 -2.71
N ALA A 177 40.79 -25.59 -1.73
CA ALA A 177 40.58 -26.81 -0.89
C ALA A 177 41.71 -27.31 0.09
N PRO A 178 41.60 -28.48 0.76
CA PRO A 178 40.73 -28.91 1.91
C PRO A 178 41.60 -29.38 3.14
N PRO A 179 41.39 -30.46 3.97
CA PRO A 179 40.22 -31.29 4.38
C PRO A 179 40.09 -31.72 5.90
N GLY A 180 38.88 -31.65 6.49
CA GLY A 180 38.40 -32.54 7.60
C GLY A 180 39.00 -32.41 9.03
N PRO A 181 38.68 -33.32 9.99
CA PRO A 181 37.61 -34.35 10.02
C PRO A 181 36.84 -34.50 11.38
N GLY A 182 35.79 -35.35 11.42
CA GLY A 182 35.11 -35.85 12.64
C GLY A 182 33.74 -35.20 12.96
N VAL A 183 32.78 -35.83 13.66
CA VAL A 183 32.67 -37.18 14.28
C VAL A 183 31.24 -37.73 14.07
N ALA A 184 31.05 -39.05 14.13
CA ALA A 184 29.79 -39.74 13.79
C ALA A 184 28.77 -39.86 14.94
N SER A 185 27.51 -40.17 14.58
CA SER A 185 26.57 -40.98 15.36
C SER A 185 25.55 -41.65 14.42
N GLU A 186 24.92 -42.72 14.88
CA GLU A 186 24.27 -43.78 14.09
C GLU A 186 22.91 -44.17 14.72
N LYS A 187 22.13 -45.04 14.06
CA LYS A 187 20.86 -45.68 14.48
C LYS A 187 19.57 -44.90 14.22
N ASP A 188 18.41 -45.54 13.97
CA ASP A 188 18.12 -46.90 13.45
C ASP A 188 16.70 -46.88 12.83
N ASP A 189 16.45 -47.73 11.82
CA ASP A 189 15.11 -48.02 11.25
C ASP A 189 14.50 -49.25 11.98
N PRO A 190 13.17 -49.51 12.00
CA PRO A 190 12.60 -50.27 10.87
C PRO A 190 11.08 -50.11 10.56
N SER A 191 10.75 -50.09 9.25
CA SER A 191 9.54 -50.68 8.63
C SER A 191 8.16 -49.99 8.86
N ARG A 192 7.15 -50.08 7.97
CA ARG A 192 6.71 -51.24 7.14
C ARG A 192 5.70 -50.91 6.00
N GLU A 193 5.68 -51.77 4.97
CA GLU A 193 4.54 -52.19 4.10
C GLU A 193 3.71 -51.19 3.21
N SER A 194 4.00 -51.21 1.90
CA SER A 194 3.08 -51.37 0.74
C SER A 194 1.85 -50.49 0.44
N THR A 195 1.63 -50.26 -0.87
CA THR A 195 0.42 -49.66 -1.49
C THR A 195 -0.72 -50.68 -1.70
N PRO A 196 -1.93 -50.24 -2.10
CA PRO A 196 -2.27 -50.44 -3.52
C PRO A 196 -2.91 -49.24 -4.24
N LYS A 197 -2.91 -49.30 -5.57
CA LYS A 197 -3.57 -48.36 -6.49
C LYS A 197 -5.06 -48.71 -6.64
N SER A 198 -5.89 -47.74 -7.04
CA SER A 198 -7.19 -48.00 -7.68
C SER A 198 -7.32 -47.16 -8.94
N VAL A 199 -7.98 -47.69 -9.98
CA VAL A 199 -8.06 -47.11 -11.33
C VAL A 199 -9.42 -47.41 -11.96
N MET A 200 -10.18 -46.35 -12.27
CA MET A 200 -11.39 -46.28 -13.12
C MET A 200 -11.76 -44.78 -13.19
N SER A 201 -11.94 -44.10 -14.33
CA SER A 201 -12.84 -44.32 -15.49
C SER A 201 -14.32 -44.45 -15.08
N GLU A 202 -15.28 -43.73 -15.67
CA GLU A 202 -15.21 -42.80 -16.82
C GLU A 202 -16.47 -41.91 -16.90
N THR A 203 -16.56 -41.05 -17.93
CA THR A 203 -17.78 -40.30 -18.35
C THR A 203 -18.18 -39.16 -17.38
N SER A 204 -18.31 -37.91 -17.80
CA SER A 204 -19.04 -37.45 -19.00
C SER A 204 -18.34 -36.28 -19.73
N LYS A 205 -18.71 -36.09 -21.00
CA LYS A 205 -18.30 -34.95 -21.83
C LYS A 205 -19.26 -33.79 -21.57
N ASP A 206 -18.74 -32.63 -21.25
CA ASP A 206 -19.50 -31.38 -21.30
C ASP A 206 -18.72 -30.30 -22.06
N VAL A 207 -19.44 -29.39 -22.72
CA VAL A 207 -18.88 -28.64 -23.86
C VAL A 207 -18.18 -27.36 -23.43
N LEU A 208 -16.95 -27.52 -22.94
CA LEU A 208 -15.97 -26.45 -22.80
C LEU A 208 -14.71 -26.79 -23.61
N PRO A 209 -14.05 -25.81 -24.27
CA PRO A 209 -12.70 -26.04 -24.78
C PRO A 209 -11.81 -26.39 -23.58
N PRO A 210 -10.93 -27.41 -23.69
CA PRO A 210 -10.12 -27.84 -22.57
C PRO A 210 -9.25 -26.68 -22.09
N LEU A 211 -9.57 -26.16 -20.90
CA LEU A 211 -8.77 -25.12 -20.25
C LEU A 211 -7.32 -25.62 -20.21
N PRO A 212 -6.33 -24.79 -20.59
CA PRO A 212 -4.95 -25.22 -20.63
C PRO A 212 -4.58 -25.79 -19.27
N PRO A 213 -4.08 -27.05 -19.20
CA PRO A 213 -3.96 -27.76 -17.94
C PRO A 213 -3.14 -26.91 -16.96
N ILE A 214 -3.74 -26.59 -15.81
CA ILE A 214 -3.11 -25.78 -14.77
C ILE A 214 -1.75 -26.41 -14.51
N PRO A 215 -0.63 -25.70 -14.75
CA PRO A 215 0.68 -26.30 -14.60
C PRO A 215 0.80 -26.92 -13.21
N GLN A 216 1.20 -28.20 -13.17
CA GLN A 216 1.58 -28.85 -11.91
C GLN A 216 2.56 -27.94 -11.17
N ALA A 217 2.53 -27.96 -9.83
CA ALA A 217 3.17 -26.97 -8.94
C ALA A 217 4.71 -27.11 -8.88
N ASN A 218 5.31 -27.09 -10.05
CA ASN A 218 6.72 -27.25 -10.35
C ASN A 218 7.36 -25.85 -10.44
N GLU A 219 8.70 -25.82 -10.44
CA GLU A 219 9.52 -24.59 -10.40
C GLU A 219 9.09 -23.52 -11.42
N HIS A 220 8.61 -23.93 -12.60
CA HIS A 220 8.13 -23.06 -13.67
C HIS A 220 6.96 -22.14 -13.29
N MET A 221 6.14 -22.48 -12.29
CA MET A 221 5.02 -21.62 -11.86
C MET A 221 5.43 -20.54 -10.84
N SER A 222 6.65 -20.62 -10.29
CA SER A 222 7.16 -19.62 -9.34
C SER A 222 7.24 -18.21 -9.93
N ALA A 223 7.72 -18.07 -11.17
CA ALA A 223 7.91 -16.77 -11.82
C ALA A 223 6.59 -16.12 -12.30
N PRO A 224 5.63 -16.84 -12.93
CA PRO A 224 4.28 -16.29 -13.16
C PRO A 224 3.56 -15.85 -11.88
N VAL A 225 3.75 -16.55 -10.76
CA VAL A 225 3.16 -16.21 -9.45
C VAL A 225 3.89 -15.06 -8.76
N SER A 226 5.20 -14.90 -8.92
CA SER A 226 5.92 -13.71 -8.44
C SER A 226 5.61 -12.47 -9.28
N ALA A 227 5.44 -12.61 -10.60
CA ALA A 227 4.92 -11.59 -11.50
C ALA A 227 3.48 -11.17 -11.12
N PHE A 228 2.62 -12.14 -10.77
CA PHE A 228 1.27 -11.87 -10.24
C PHE A 228 1.36 -11.01 -8.97
N ARG A 229 2.10 -11.49 -7.96
CA ARG A 229 2.14 -10.90 -6.62
C ARG A 229 2.80 -9.53 -6.61
N SER A 230 3.83 -9.30 -7.42
CA SER A 230 4.48 -8.00 -7.57
C SER A 230 3.58 -6.99 -8.31
N THR A 231 2.96 -7.40 -9.41
CA THR A 231 2.00 -6.56 -10.15
C THR A 231 0.78 -6.22 -9.29
N LEU A 232 0.26 -7.18 -8.53
CA LEU A 232 -0.87 -6.96 -7.64
C LEU A 232 -0.51 -5.98 -6.53
N LYS A 233 0.61 -6.17 -5.83
CA LYS A 233 1.09 -5.22 -4.80
C LYS A 233 1.31 -3.81 -5.36
N ARG A 234 1.77 -3.69 -6.62
CA ARG A 234 2.02 -2.39 -7.27
C ARG A 234 0.76 -1.69 -7.78
N THR A 235 -0.25 -2.46 -8.21
CA THR A 235 -1.48 -1.92 -8.82
C THR A 235 -2.65 -1.87 -7.85
N TRP A 236 -2.61 -2.59 -6.73
CA TRP A 236 -3.63 -2.56 -5.68
C TRP A 236 -3.53 -1.26 -4.87
N ARG A 237 -4.43 -0.33 -5.14
CA ARG A 237 -4.58 0.90 -4.35
C ARG A 237 -5.61 0.67 -3.25
N PRO A 238 -5.27 0.84 -1.96
CA PRO A 238 -6.27 0.81 -0.90
C PRO A 238 -7.31 1.93 -1.12
N VAL A 239 -8.53 1.71 -0.67
CA VAL A 239 -9.57 2.75 -0.70
C VAL A 239 -9.13 3.89 0.21
N VAL A 240 -8.78 5.04 -0.38
CA VAL A 240 -8.52 6.27 0.37
C VAL A 240 -9.85 6.70 1.00
N PRO A 241 -9.93 6.88 2.33
CA PRO A 241 -11.13 7.39 2.98
C PRO A 241 -11.34 8.86 2.59
N THR A 242 -12.48 9.17 1.97
CA THR A 242 -12.90 10.53 1.67
C THR A 242 -13.51 11.17 2.91
N ALA A 243 -13.14 12.42 3.20
CA ALA A 243 -13.79 13.24 4.23
C ALA A 243 -15.27 13.48 3.84
N PRO A 244 -16.24 13.24 4.74
CA PRO A 244 -17.65 13.45 4.44
C PRO A 244 -18.07 14.92 4.59
N ARG A 245 -19.26 15.25 4.07
CA ARG A 245 -19.85 16.60 4.14
C ARG A 245 -19.99 17.08 5.58
N GLY A 246 -19.68 18.36 5.80
CA GLY A 246 -19.68 18.99 7.12
C GLY A 246 -18.35 18.87 7.88
N SER A 247 -17.47 17.95 7.49
CA SER A 247 -16.13 17.86 8.08
C SER A 247 -15.16 18.91 7.51
N VAL A 248 -14.30 19.43 8.37
CA VAL A 248 -13.20 20.34 8.05
C VAL A 248 -11.90 19.54 7.99
N ILE A 249 -10.98 19.90 7.10
CA ILE A 249 -9.69 19.22 6.98
C ILE A 249 -8.71 19.89 7.94
N VAL A 250 -7.99 19.09 8.73
CA VAL A 250 -6.94 19.58 9.62
C VAL A 250 -5.63 18.94 9.16
N SER A 251 -4.69 19.77 8.70
CA SER A 251 -3.47 19.35 8.00
C SER A 251 -2.25 19.90 8.71
N GLY A 252 -1.13 19.18 8.71
CA GLY A 252 0.13 19.77 9.14
C GLY A 252 1.22 18.82 9.58
N LEU A 253 2.22 19.39 10.26
CA LEU A 253 3.41 18.69 10.72
C LEU A 253 3.43 18.57 12.24
N VAL A 254 3.59 17.35 12.74
CA VAL A 254 3.77 17.05 14.17
C VAL A 254 5.20 16.55 14.39
N GLU A 255 5.97 17.25 15.23
CA GLU A 255 7.35 16.90 15.59
C GLU A 255 7.36 16.13 16.92
N VAL A 256 7.72 14.86 16.82
CA VAL A 256 7.76 13.91 17.94
C VAL A 256 9.23 13.55 18.25
N VAL A 257 9.66 13.79 19.49
CA VAL A 257 11.03 13.57 19.95
C VAL A 257 11.08 12.37 20.89
N GLY A 258 11.97 11.42 20.58
CA GLY A 258 12.36 10.35 21.49
C GLY A 258 13.85 10.42 21.86
N THR A 259 14.30 9.48 22.68
CA THR A 259 15.67 9.42 23.21
C THR A 259 16.74 9.04 22.19
N LYS A 260 16.36 8.42 21.07
CA LYS A 260 17.26 8.03 19.97
C LYS A 260 17.10 8.90 18.71
N ALA A 261 15.90 9.45 18.47
CA ALA A 261 15.59 10.15 17.23
C ALA A 261 14.47 11.18 17.35
N VAL A 262 14.45 12.13 16.42
CA VAL A 262 13.33 13.01 16.09
C VAL A 262 12.59 12.47 14.87
N CYS A 263 11.27 12.50 14.92
CA CYS A 263 10.37 12.10 13.84
C CYS A 263 9.43 13.26 13.51
N VAL A 264 9.48 13.77 12.27
CA VAL A 264 8.50 14.73 11.76
C VAL A 264 7.46 13.98 10.95
N ILE A 265 6.22 14.15 11.35
CA ILE A 265 5.06 13.39 10.87
C ILE A 265 4.14 14.35 10.15
N ASP A 266 3.78 13.99 8.92
CA ASP A 266 2.77 14.65 8.11
C ASP A 266 1.41 14.06 8.48
N VAL A 267 0.50 14.91 8.93
CA VAL A 267 -0.81 14.52 9.48
C VAL A 267 -1.88 15.20 8.67
N ARG A 268 -2.88 14.42 8.22
CA ARG A 268 -4.06 14.96 7.58
C ARG A 268 -5.30 14.24 8.10
N ALA A 269 -6.17 14.99 8.77
CA ALA A 269 -7.38 14.47 9.37
C ALA A 269 -8.62 15.21 8.85
N ALA A 270 -9.78 14.61 9.07
CA ALA A 270 -11.10 15.21 8.86
C ALA A 270 -11.84 15.23 10.20
N TYR A 271 -12.14 16.44 10.67
CA TYR A 271 -12.86 16.71 11.90
C TYR A 271 -14.30 17.07 11.58
N ASP A 272 -15.28 16.36 12.14
CA ASP A 272 -16.67 16.78 12.12
C ASP A 272 -16.96 17.67 13.34
N PRO A 273 -17.18 18.99 13.18
CA PRO A 273 -17.48 19.89 14.28
C PRO A 273 -18.90 19.72 14.85
N ALA A 274 -19.84 19.17 14.08
CA ALA A 274 -21.20 18.90 14.55
C ALA A 274 -21.31 17.62 15.39
N LYS A 275 -20.34 16.70 15.24
CA LYS A 275 -20.17 15.51 16.12
C LYS A 275 -18.99 15.62 17.09
N SER A 276 -18.24 16.73 17.05
CA SER A 276 -16.95 16.94 17.75
C SER A 276 -16.00 15.73 17.61
N LYS A 277 -15.81 15.22 16.40
CA LYS A 277 -15.20 13.91 16.17
C LYS A 277 -14.34 13.80 14.92
N TRP A 278 -13.19 13.14 15.08
CA TRP A 278 -12.33 12.66 14.00
C TRP A 278 -12.95 11.43 13.28
N GLU A 279 -13.19 11.57 11.98
CA GLU A 279 -13.76 10.47 11.16
C GLU A 279 -12.74 9.86 10.19
N VAL A 280 -11.72 10.63 9.79
CA VAL A 280 -10.59 10.18 8.98
C VAL A 280 -9.31 10.75 9.58
N VAL A 281 -8.30 9.93 9.81
CA VAL A 281 -6.95 10.37 10.21
C VAL A 281 -5.93 9.62 9.36
N THR A 282 -5.08 10.37 8.65
CA THR A 282 -3.98 9.86 7.82
C THR A 282 -2.66 10.35 8.40
N VAL A 283 -1.71 9.45 8.59
CA VAL A 283 -0.42 9.70 9.25
C VAL A 283 0.71 9.21 8.36
N GLY A 284 1.56 10.12 7.89
CA GLY A 284 2.73 9.85 7.04
C GLY A 284 4.03 10.24 7.73
N THR A 285 5.09 9.44 7.62
CA THR A 285 6.41 9.82 8.14
C THR A 285 7.15 10.70 7.11
N ARG A 286 7.34 11.99 7.41
CA ARG A 286 7.99 12.94 6.49
C ARG A 286 9.51 13.00 6.67
N ARG A 287 10.00 12.91 7.91
CA ARG A 287 11.44 12.89 8.23
C ARG A 287 11.69 12.02 9.45
N PHE A 288 12.78 11.26 9.42
CA PHE A 288 13.26 10.49 10.57
C PHE A 288 14.76 10.75 10.75
N GLN A 289 15.18 11.28 11.89
CA GLN A 289 16.57 11.66 12.16
C GLN A 289 17.01 11.14 13.52
N TYR A 290 17.98 10.24 13.54
CA TYR A 290 18.64 9.81 14.77
C TYR A 290 19.58 10.90 15.30
N HIS A 291 19.61 11.09 16.62
CA HIS A 291 20.46 12.06 17.32
C HIS A 291 21.95 11.70 17.20
N SER A 292 22.25 10.41 17.24
CA SER A 292 23.57 9.86 16.92
C SER A 292 23.47 9.02 15.66
N GLN A 293 24.36 9.29 14.71
CA GLN A 293 24.52 8.51 13.48
C GLN A 293 26.01 8.29 13.28
N ALA A 294 26.43 7.02 13.21
CA ALA A 294 27.78 6.68 12.77
C ALA A 294 27.99 7.20 11.33
N PRO A 295 29.21 7.61 10.96
CA PRO A 295 29.50 7.98 9.59
C PRO A 295 29.15 6.81 8.66
N ARG A 296 28.37 7.11 7.61
CA ARG A 296 27.98 6.13 6.59
C ARG A 296 29.21 5.83 5.73
N GLY A 297 29.96 4.79 6.13
CA GLY A 297 31.24 4.42 5.53
C GLY A 297 31.21 4.45 4.01
N GLY A 298 32.14 5.19 3.43
CA GLY A 298 32.56 4.97 2.05
C GLY A 298 33.57 3.82 1.98
N PRO A 299 33.74 3.20 0.80
CA PRO A 299 34.94 2.42 0.51
C PRO A 299 36.19 3.32 0.44
#